data_AF-A0A7C2SFM1-F1
#
_entry.id   AF-A0A7C2SFM1-F1
#
_cell.length_a   1.000
_cell.length_b   1.000
_cell.length_c   1.000
_cell.angle_alpha   90.00
_cell.angle_beta   90.00
_cell.angle_gamma   90.00
#
_symmetry.space_group_name_H-M   'P 1'
#
loop_
_entity.id
_entity.type
_entity.pdbx_description
1 polymer ?
#
loop_
_entity_poly.entity_id
_entity_poly.type
_entity_poly.pdbx_seq_one_letter_code
_entity_poly.pdbx_strand_id
1 'polypeptide(L)'
;MRTRMILRMVLILAAISLTLTLILYIALIDLSYVEIYIDDSIIYRFIVPCGSEVSISFNNSYTGSPVAITLEICREFRGAGMITDAAGYEYYSQDILDVNMSLKTYKSKEIIFCTSQKLEIKILGNKLLINNSCARIKSRDLIKLSTP
;
A
#
# COMPACT_ATOMS: atom_id res chain seq x y z
N MET A 1 -33.79 -40.13 -17.67
CA MET A 1 -33.00 -40.24 -16.41
C MET A 1 -31.49 -39.99 -16.64
N ARG A 2 -30.86 -40.63 -17.64
CA ARG A 2 -29.42 -40.54 -17.95
C ARG A 2 -28.93 -39.12 -18.29
N THR A 3 -29.68 -38.35 -19.07
CA THR A 3 -29.36 -36.94 -19.45
C THR A 3 -29.34 -35.99 -18.25
N ARG A 4 -30.25 -36.16 -17.28
CA ARG A 4 -30.24 -35.38 -16.03
C ARG A 4 -29.03 -35.72 -15.14
N MET A 5 -28.57 -36.98 -15.19
CA MET A 5 -27.41 -37.44 -14.42
C MET A 5 -26.10 -36.90 -15.02
N ILE A 6 -25.97 -36.89 -16.35
CA ILE A 6 -24.82 -36.31 -17.07
C ILE A 6 -24.75 -34.80 -16.84
N LEU A 7 -25.87 -34.07 -16.96
CA LEU A 7 -25.91 -32.63 -16.73
C LEU A 7 -25.47 -32.25 -15.30
N ARG A 8 -25.91 -33.01 -14.29
CA ARG A 8 -25.48 -32.83 -12.90
C ARG A 8 -23.97 -33.07 -12.73
N MET A 9 -23.43 -34.11 -13.36
CA MET A 9 -21.99 -34.40 -13.32
C MET A 9 -21.17 -33.27 -13.93
N VAL A 10 -21.60 -32.72 -15.07
CA VAL A 10 -20.93 -31.59 -15.74
C VAL A 10 -20.97 -30.34 -14.87
N LEU A 11 -22.12 -30.03 -14.24
CA LEU A 11 -22.24 -28.89 -13.34
C LEU A 11 -21.34 -29.01 -12.10
N ILE A 12 -21.24 -30.22 -11.53
CA ILE A 12 -20.35 -30.48 -10.39
C ILE A 12 -18.88 -30.30 -10.80
N LEU A 13 -18.47 -30.84 -11.95
CA LEU A 13 -17.11 -30.69 -12.45
C LEU A 13 -16.76 -29.22 -12.76
N ALA A 14 -17.71 -28.47 -13.33
CA ALA A 14 -17.54 -27.04 -13.58
C ALA A 14 -17.40 -26.26 -12.26
N ALA A 15 -18.21 -26.57 -11.24
CA ALA A 15 -18.10 -25.95 -9.93
C ALA A 15 -16.77 -26.26 -9.23
N ILE A 16 -16.28 -27.51 -9.33
CA ILE A 16 -14.97 -27.91 -8.80
C ILE A 16 -13.85 -27.17 -9.53
N SER A 17 -13.90 -27.09 -10.85
CA SER A 17 -12.91 -26.36 -11.65
C SER A 17 -12.87 -24.87 -11.28
N LEU A 18 -14.04 -24.24 -11.16
CA LEU A 18 -14.16 -22.82 -10.79
C LEU A 18 -13.60 -22.56 -9.38
N THR A 19 -13.96 -23.41 -8.40
CA THR A 19 -13.48 -23.28 -7.03
C THR A 19 -11.97 -23.50 -6.93
N LEU A 20 -11.42 -24.50 -7.62
CA LEU A 20 -9.98 -24.73 -7.65
C LEU A 20 -9.23 -23.54 -8.27
N THR A 21 -9.75 -22.98 -9.36
CA THR A 21 -9.18 -21.81 -10.02
C THR A 21 -9.19 -20.60 -9.09
N LEU A 22 -10.28 -20.38 -8.35
CA LEU A 22 -10.40 -19.28 -7.38
C LEU A 22 -9.42 -19.45 -6.21
N ILE A 23 -9.28 -20.67 -5.67
CA ILE A 23 -8.32 -20.96 -4.61
C ILE A 23 -6.89 -20.69 -5.10
N LEU A 24 -6.55 -21.15 -6.30
CA LEU A 24 -5.22 -20.93 -6.89
C LEU A 24 -4.95 -19.43 -7.10
N TYR A 25 -5.95 -18.69 -7.58
CA TYR A 25 -5.86 -17.25 -7.76
C TYR A 25 -5.61 -16.52 -6.43
N ILE A 26 -6.35 -16.86 -5.37
CA ILE A 26 -6.15 -16.27 -4.03
C ILE A 26 -4.77 -16.66 -3.47
N ALA A 27 -4.32 -17.90 -3.67
CA ALA A 27 -3.01 -18.35 -3.21
C ALA A 27 -1.83 -17.65 -3.93
N LEU A 28 -2.06 -17.15 -5.15
CA LEU A 28 -1.08 -16.40 -5.93
C LEU A 28 -1.08 -14.91 -5.61
N ILE A 29 -2.15 -14.36 -5.01
CA ILE A 29 -2.17 -12.97 -4.57
C ILE A 29 -1.35 -12.84 -3.29
N ASP A 30 -0.21 -12.17 -3.38
CA ASP A 30 0.57 -11.80 -2.20
C ASP A 30 -0.16 -10.69 -1.44
N LEU A 31 -0.63 -10.98 -0.22
CA LEU A 31 -1.40 -10.05 0.60
C LEU A 31 -0.54 -9.48 1.73
N SER A 32 -0.73 -8.20 2.02
CA SER A 32 -0.06 -7.48 3.11
C SER A 32 -1.09 -6.95 4.10
N TYR A 33 -0.79 -7.07 5.39
CA TYR A 33 -1.57 -6.47 6.46
C TYR A 33 -1.00 -5.11 6.83
N VAL A 34 -1.79 -4.05 6.71
CA VAL A 34 -1.35 -2.68 6.95
C VAL A 34 -2.06 -2.09 8.17
N GLU A 35 -1.28 -1.49 9.06
CA GLU A 35 -1.77 -0.79 10.26
C GLU A 35 -1.33 0.67 10.21
N ILE A 36 -2.27 1.60 10.44
CA ILE A 36 -1.98 3.03 10.57
C ILE A 36 -2.18 3.45 12.03
N TYR A 37 -1.15 4.07 12.58
CA TYR A 37 -1.12 4.65 13.91
C TYR A 37 -1.04 6.17 13.80
N ILE A 38 -1.85 6.87 14.60
CA ILE A 38 -1.71 8.30 14.88
C ILE A 38 -1.58 8.44 16.39
N ASP A 39 -0.51 9.11 16.86
CA ASP A 39 -0.23 9.28 18.29
C ASP A 39 -0.33 7.96 19.06
N ASP A 40 0.31 6.92 18.51
CA ASP A 40 0.35 5.53 19.00
C ASP A 40 -1.01 4.79 19.07
N SER A 41 -2.10 5.42 18.66
CA SER A 41 -3.42 4.81 18.55
C SER A 41 -3.65 4.23 17.15
N ILE A 42 -4.13 2.99 17.08
CA ILE A 42 -4.48 2.36 15.79
C ILE A 42 -5.77 2.97 15.28
N ILE A 43 -5.70 3.62 14.13
CA ILE A 43 -6.86 4.27 13.51
C ILE A 43 -7.45 3.38 12.41
N TYR A 44 -6.58 2.75 11.60
CA TYR A 44 -7.01 1.89 10.51
C TYR A 44 -6.20 0.60 10.42
N ARG A 45 -6.89 -0.46 10.00
CA ARG A 45 -6.35 -1.78 9.69
C ARG A 45 -7.01 -2.30 8.43
N PHE A 46 -6.23 -2.73 7.46
CA PHE A 46 -6.75 -3.29 6.23
C PHE A 46 -5.76 -4.27 5.59
N ILE A 47 -6.30 -5.14 4.75
CA ILE A 47 -5.54 -6.10 3.96
C ILE A 47 -5.47 -5.57 2.54
N VAL A 48 -4.26 -5.48 1.98
CA VAL A 48 -4.02 -4.99 0.63
C VAL A 48 -3.30 -6.04 -0.22
N PRO A 49 -3.62 -6.16 -1.52
CA PRO A 49 -2.78 -6.92 -2.45
C PRO A 49 -1.45 -6.22 -2.69
N CYS A 50 -0.40 -7.01 -2.92
CA CYS A 50 0.89 -6.52 -3.42
C CYS A 50 0.67 -5.67 -4.68
N GLY A 51 1.36 -4.53 -4.76
CA GLY A 51 1.15 -3.53 -5.81
C GLY A 51 0.16 -2.43 -5.44
N SER A 52 -0.50 -2.51 -4.28
CA SER A 52 -1.33 -1.40 -3.78
C SER A 52 -0.47 -0.18 -3.45
N GLU A 53 -0.99 1.02 -3.63
CA GLU A 53 -0.24 2.25 -3.39
C GLU A 53 -0.66 2.96 -2.11
N VAL A 54 0.32 3.56 -1.43
CA VAL A 54 0.14 4.64 -0.47
C VAL A 54 0.75 5.91 -1.04
N SER A 55 -0.02 7.00 -1.03
CA SER A 55 0.44 8.33 -1.41
C SER A 55 0.39 9.25 -0.20
N ILE A 56 1.49 9.95 0.05
CA ILE A 56 1.66 10.89 1.16
C ILE A 56 1.91 12.26 0.57
N SER A 57 0.97 13.17 0.77
CA SER A 57 0.98 14.51 0.20
C SER A 57 1.04 15.59 1.27
N PHE A 58 1.92 16.56 1.08
CA PHE A 58 2.13 17.69 1.99
C PHE A 58 2.66 18.89 1.20
N ASN A 59 2.69 20.07 1.82
CA ASN A 59 3.31 21.24 1.22
C ASN A 59 4.76 21.35 1.69
N ASN A 60 5.67 21.63 0.75
CA ASN A 60 7.07 21.91 1.06
C ASN A 60 7.14 23.14 1.98
N SER A 61 7.87 23.03 3.09
CA SER A 61 8.01 24.13 4.06
C SER A 61 8.79 25.33 3.52
N TYR A 62 9.61 25.14 2.49
CA TYR A 62 10.42 26.18 1.86
C TYR A 62 9.67 26.89 0.72
N THR A 63 9.15 26.12 -0.24
CA THR A 63 8.49 26.70 -1.43
C THR A 63 6.98 26.87 -1.27
N GLY A 64 6.36 26.20 -0.30
CA GLY A 64 4.90 26.14 -0.16
C GLY A 64 4.21 25.22 -1.18
N SER A 65 4.94 24.72 -2.17
CA SER A 65 4.42 23.89 -3.26
C SER A 65 4.07 22.48 -2.80
N PRO A 66 3.09 21.83 -3.44
CA PRO A 66 2.70 20.46 -3.11
C PRO A 66 3.81 19.46 -3.45
N VAL A 67 4.00 18.51 -2.55
CA VAL A 67 4.84 17.34 -2.69
C VAL A 67 3.96 16.11 -2.47
N ALA A 68 4.11 15.10 -3.32
CA ALA A 68 3.47 13.80 -3.13
C ALA A 68 4.51 12.69 -3.28
N ILE A 69 4.64 11.85 -2.25
CA ILE A 69 5.50 10.67 -2.25
C ILE A 69 4.59 9.44 -2.41
N THR A 70 4.87 8.61 -3.39
CA THR A 70 4.15 7.35 -3.62
C THR A 70 5.03 6.16 -3.28
N LEU A 71 4.49 5.24 -2.49
CA LEU A 71 5.10 3.97 -2.16
C LEU A 71 4.17 2.84 -2.57
N GLU A 72 4.75 1.80 -3.16
CA GLU A 72 4.07 0.53 -3.41
C GLU A 72 4.13 -0.34 -2.15
N ILE A 73 3.04 -1.04 -1.86
CA ILE A 73 2.91 -1.94 -0.71
C ILE A 73 3.01 -3.37 -1.23
N CYS A 74 4.06 -4.08 -0.84
CA CYS A 74 4.25 -5.50 -1.13
C CYS A 74 5.10 -6.14 -0.03
N ARG A 75 4.47 -6.60 1.07
CA ARG A 75 5.05 -7.03 2.37
C ARG A 75 5.86 -5.97 3.12
N GLU A 76 6.42 -5.04 2.37
CA GLU A 76 7.14 -3.83 2.77
C GLU A 76 6.65 -2.68 1.87
N PHE A 77 6.95 -1.46 2.27
CA PHE A 77 6.82 -0.27 1.44
C PHE A 77 8.04 -0.15 0.54
N ARG A 78 7.82 0.05 -0.76
CA ARG A 78 8.86 0.27 -1.76
C ARG A 78 8.64 1.64 -2.40
N GLY A 79 9.67 2.45 -2.53
CA GLY A 79 9.48 3.77 -3.13
C GLY A 79 9.18 3.67 -4.62
N ALA A 80 8.08 4.29 -5.05
CA ALA A 80 7.70 4.38 -6.46
C ALA A 80 8.20 5.70 -7.07
N GLY A 81 8.08 6.80 -6.31
CA GLY A 81 8.61 8.10 -6.69
C GLY A 81 8.02 9.25 -5.89
N MET A 82 8.44 10.45 -6.26
CA MET A 82 7.99 11.72 -5.72
C MET A 82 7.62 12.67 -6.86
N ILE A 83 6.49 13.34 -6.69
CA ILE A 83 6.01 14.41 -7.57
C ILE A 83 6.13 15.72 -6.80
N THR A 84 6.85 16.67 -7.37
CA THR A 84 7.03 18.03 -6.84
C THR A 84 7.36 19.00 -7.98
N ASP A 85 7.45 20.29 -7.70
CA ASP A 85 7.87 21.30 -8.67
C ASP A 85 9.40 21.32 -8.85
N ALA A 86 9.90 22.08 -9.82
CA ALA A 86 11.34 22.12 -10.13
C ALA A 86 12.17 22.60 -8.93
N ALA A 87 11.72 23.66 -8.24
CA ALA A 87 12.41 24.20 -7.08
C ALA A 87 12.42 23.23 -5.89
N GLY A 88 11.32 22.51 -5.66
CA GLY A 88 11.25 21.44 -4.66
C GLY A 88 12.15 20.26 -5.03
N TYR A 89 12.18 19.87 -6.30
CA TYR A 89 13.04 18.79 -6.77
C TYR A 89 14.53 19.12 -6.52
N GLU A 90 14.98 20.32 -6.89
CA GLU A 90 16.33 20.82 -6.64
C GLU A 90 16.65 20.88 -5.14
N TYR A 91 15.71 21.37 -4.33
CA TYR A 91 15.86 21.41 -2.88
C TYR A 91 16.08 20.02 -2.26
N TYR A 92 15.36 18.99 -2.73
CA TYR A 92 15.47 17.63 -2.21
C TYR A 92 16.63 16.83 -2.82
N SER A 93 17.03 17.12 -4.06
CA SER A 93 18.17 16.46 -4.70
C SER A 93 19.51 17.04 -4.24
N GLN A 94 19.51 18.28 -3.75
CA GLN A 94 20.69 19.06 -3.36
C GLN A 94 21.81 19.01 -4.41
N ASP A 95 21.44 18.91 -5.69
CA ASP A 95 22.34 18.77 -6.86
C ASP A 95 23.30 17.56 -6.83
N ILE A 96 23.11 16.61 -5.91
CA ILE A 96 24.03 15.49 -5.69
C ILE A 96 23.39 14.15 -6.05
N LEU A 97 22.10 13.95 -5.72
CA LEU A 97 21.44 12.66 -5.87
C LEU A 97 19.99 12.84 -6.34
N ASP A 98 19.62 12.14 -7.40
CA ASP A 98 18.23 12.09 -7.85
C ASP A 98 17.37 11.44 -6.76
N VAL A 99 16.51 12.25 -6.16
CA VAL A 99 15.58 11.85 -5.09
C VAL A 99 14.67 10.69 -5.53
N ASN A 100 14.27 10.65 -6.80
CA ASN A 100 13.47 9.54 -7.33
C ASN A 100 14.29 8.26 -7.45
N MET A 101 15.58 8.36 -7.75
CA MET A 101 16.48 7.21 -7.76
C MET A 101 16.68 6.67 -6.35
N SER A 102 16.86 7.56 -5.37
CA SER A 102 16.94 7.20 -3.95
C SER A 102 15.66 6.48 -3.49
N LEU A 103 14.49 7.05 -3.80
CA LEU A 103 13.19 6.46 -3.46
C LEU A 103 13.00 5.08 -4.10
N LYS A 104 13.38 4.88 -5.36
CA LYS A 104 13.27 3.56 -6.02
C LYS A 104 14.05 2.45 -5.32
N THR A 105 15.12 2.80 -4.59
CA THR A 105 15.89 1.84 -3.80
C THR A 105 15.38 1.67 -2.37
N TYR A 106 14.49 2.55 -1.92
CA TYR A 106 13.94 2.53 -0.57
C TYR A 106 13.02 1.32 -0.36
N LYS A 107 13.27 0.60 0.74
CA LYS A 107 12.44 -0.51 1.21
C LYS A 107 12.34 -0.47 2.73
N SER A 108 11.12 -0.54 3.26
CA SER A 108 10.92 -0.58 4.71
C SER A 108 9.61 -1.26 5.10
N LYS A 109 9.57 -1.97 6.22
CA LYS A 109 8.31 -2.48 6.79
C LYS A 109 7.52 -1.41 7.54
N GLU A 110 8.13 -0.26 7.80
CA GLU A 110 7.54 0.83 8.57
C GLU A 110 7.92 2.18 7.98
N ILE A 111 6.93 3.05 7.84
CA ILE A 111 7.11 4.44 7.45
C ILE A 111 6.55 5.34 8.56
N ILE A 112 7.29 6.39 8.88
CA ILE A 112 6.92 7.36 9.91
C ILE A 112 6.97 8.74 9.25
N PHE A 113 5.86 9.46 9.32
CA PHE A 113 5.73 10.82 8.81
C PHE A 113 5.18 11.71 9.92
N CYS A 114 6.00 12.66 10.36
CA CYS A 114 5.64 13.68 11.33
C CYS A 114 5.47 15.02 10.62
N THR A 115 4.41 15.74 10.97
CA THR A 115 4.13 17.05 10.39
C THR A 115 3.61 18.01 11.44
N SER A 116 4.08 19.26 11.40
CA SER A 116 3.45 20.39 12.12
C SER A 116 2.37 21.08 11.28
N GLN A 117 2.26 20.71 10.00
CA GLN A 117 1.28 21.21 9.04
C GLN A 117 0.29 20.11 8.66
N LYS A 118 -0.65 20.43 7.76
CA LYS A 118 -1.59 19.45 7.22
C LYS A 118 -0.90 18.49 6.25
N LEU A 119 -1.06 17.19 6.50
CA LEU A 119 -0.59 16.09 5.67
C LEU A 119 -1.78 15.21 5.27
N GLU A 120 -1.76 14.74 4.03
CA GLU A 120 -2.76 13.85 3.46
C GLU A 120 -2.13 12.49 3.17
N ILE A 121 -2.75 11.42 3.67
CA ILE A 121 -2.39 10.04 3.35
C ILE A 121 -3.54 9.42 2.58
N LYS A 122 -3.25 8.90 1.40
CA LYS A 122 -4.20 8.15 0.56
C LYS A 122 -3.78 6.71 0.47
N ILE A 123 -4.67 5.80 0.86
CA ILE A 123 -4.46 4.34 0.76
C ILE A 123 -5.75 3.68 0.31
N LEU A 124 -5.70 2.91 -0.78
CA LEU A 124 -6.88 2.25 -1.38
C LEU A 124 -8.07 3.21 -1.60
N GLY A 125 -7.79 4.43 -2.03
CA GLY A 125 -8.81 5.47 -2.23
C GLY A 125 -9.36 6.12 -0.94
N ASN A 126 -9.05 5.57 0.24
CA ASN A 126 -9.36 6.23 1.51
C ASN A 126 -8.38 7.36 1.76
N LYS A 127 -8.90 8.51 2.21
CA LYS A 127 -8.12 9.69 2.51
C LYS A 127 -8.12 9.94 4.01
N LEU A 128 -6.93 10.04 4.58
CA LEU A 128 -6.67 10.39 5.96
C LEU A 128 -5.97 11.74 6.00
N LEU A 129 -6.47 12.65 6.83
CA LEU A 129 -5.86 13.96 7.06
C LEU A 129 -5.26 13.99 8.46
N ILE A 130 -4.00 14.39 8.53
CA ILE A 130 -3.23 14.48 9.76
C ILE A 130 -2.76 15.92 9.91
N ASN A 131 -2.81 16.46 11.12
CA ASN A 131 -2.34 17.80 11.40
C ASN A 131 -1.66 17.82 12.77
N ASN A 132 -0.47 18.42 12.84
CA ASN A 132 0.32 18.55 14.07
C ASN A 132 0.50 17.22 14.83
N SER A 133 0.85 16.15 14.11
CA SER A 133 0.95 14.79 14.65
C SER A 133 1.88 13.93 13.78
N CYS A 134 2.20 12.72 14.25
CA CYS A 134 2.95 11.71 13.54
C CYS A 134 2.06 10.54 13.12
N ALA A 135 2.07 10.23 11.83
CA ALA A 135 1.57 8.97 11.30
C ALA A 135 2.69 7.93 11.30
N ARG A 136 2.37 6.74 11.78
CA ARG A 136 3.23 5.55 11.62
C ARG A 136 2.42 4.49 10.88
N ILE A 137 2.93 4.02 9.76
CA ILE A 137 2.27 3.00 8.94
C ILE A 137 3.17 1.78 8.90
N LYS A 138 2.64 0.62 9.29
CA LYS A 138 3.36 -0.66 9.30
C LYS A 138 2.76 -1.61 8.28
N SER A 139 3.61 -2.28 7.53
CA SER A 139 3.26 -3.42 6.69
C SER A 139 3.74 -4.70 7.35
N ARG A 140 2.86 -5.69 7.45
CA ARG A 140 3.14 -7.01 8.02
C ARG A 140 2.74 -8.09 7.03
N ASP A 141 3.47 -9.20 7.11
CA ASP A 141 3.13 -10.41 6.37
C ASP A 141 1.81 -10.98 6.91
N LEU A 142 0.88 -11.32 6.01
CA LEU A 142 -0.40 -11.93 6.41
C LEU A 142 -0.23 -13.34 7.02
N ILE A 143 0.92 -13.97 6.77
CA ILE A 143 1.20 -15.39 7.03
C ILE A 143 1.35 -15.70 8.54
N LYS A 144 1.26 -14.70 9.44
CA LYS A 144 1.12 -14.94 10.89
C LYS A 144 -0.33 -15.19 11.36
N LEU A 145 -1.18 -15.77 10.52
CA LEU A 145 -2.50 -16.31 10.90
C LEU A 145 -2.56 -17.86 10.93
N SER A 146 -1.42 -18.53 10.79
CA SER A 146 -1.23 -19.97 11.02
C SER A 146 -0.03 -20.13 11.95
N THR A 147 -0.07 -20.66 13.18
CA THR A 147 -0.97 -21.50 14.00
C THR A 147 -0.51 -21.34 15.47
N PRO A 148 -1.28 -21.77 16.50
CA PRO A 148 -0.69 -22.19 17.78
C PRO A 148 0.26 -23.39 17.62
#